data_AF-A0A366H4X4-F1
#
_entry.id   AF-A0A366H4X4-F1
#
_cell.length_a   1.000
_cell.length_b   1.000
_cell.length_c   1.000
_cell.angle_alpha   90.00
_cell.angle_beta   90.00
_cell.angle_gamma   90.00
#
_symmetry.space_group_name_H-M   'P 1'
#
loop_
_entity.id
_entity.type
_entity.pdbx_description
1 polymer ?
#
loop_
_entity_poly.entity_id
_entity_poly.type
_entity_poly.pdbx_seq_one_letter_code
_entity_poly.pdbx_strand_id
1 'polypeptide(L)'
;MSRHARFWFLALFLGLAVIPMVYLTFTWSPEEPLRFRLAPVPGQSHADVKVYEVEVVNTRGVPIRLYDGILWMDFGNASSRGISGAPVSSPAPAPFFAQLDIEATLSGWSSRPGSAKSARGYRLLPGRGLVIPSHGVRTCRIRMLEGDGVISQGGHLRIRYLWISQPRHLTSSAMSWIRQRAPASLKPRLPMLKLEDESGTVDYQEEQLESAPGMGQGRVATTSVR
;
A
#
# COMPACT_ATOMS: atom_id res chain seq x y z
N MET A 1 -8.23 -49.28 26.56
CA MET A 1 -8.56 -48.61 25.27
C MET A 1 -7.97 -49.41 24.11
N SER A 2 -8.79 -49.74 23.11
CA SER A 2 -8.34 -50.47 21.91
C SER A 2 -7.28 -49.67 21.15
N ARG A 3 -6.22 -50.34 20.69
CA ARG A 3 -5.16 -49.73 19.85
C ARG A 3 -5.76 -49.08 18.59
N HIS A 4 -6.84 -49.64 18.05
CA HIS A 4 -7.54 -49.13 16.87
C HIS A 4 -8.21 -47.78 17.11
N ALA A 5 -8.81 -47.55 18.27
CA ALA A 5 -9.48 -46.27 18.56
C ALA A 5 -8.49 -45.09 18.55
N ARG A 6 -7.27 -45.31 19.06
CA ARG A 6 -6.22 -44.28 19.05
C ARG A 6 -5.81 -43.86 17.64
N PHE A 7 -5.74 -44.82 16.70
CA PHE A 7 -5.42 -44.52 15.30
C PHE A 7 -6.53 -43.69 14.64
N TRP A 8 -7.80 -44.02 14.89
CA TRP A 8 -8.91 -43.24 14.34
C TRP A 8 -8.96 -41.80 14.87
N PHE A 9 -8.72 -41.61 16.17
CA PHE A 9 -8.63 -40.26 16.74
C PHE A 9 -7.45 -39.47 16.18
N LEU A 10 -6.28 -40.10 16.04
CA LEU A 10 -5.11 -39.46 15.44
C LEU A 10 -5.37 -39.06 14.00
N ALA A 11 -5.94 -39.95 13.18
CA ALA A 11 -6.28 -39.69 11.79
C ALA A 11 -7.30 -38.55 11.65
N LEU A 12 -8.33 -38.53 12.51
CA LEU A 12 -9.31 -37.45 12.56
C LEU A 12 -8.65 -36.11 12.90
N PHE A 13 -7.78 -36.08 13.91
CA PHE A 13 -7.09 -34.87 14.33
C PHE A 13 -6.14 -34.34 13.24
N LEU A 14 -5.41 -35.24 12.57
CA LEU A 14 -4.56 -34.88 11.43
C LEU A 14 -5.39 -34.34 10.27
N GLY A 15 -6.49 -35.01 9.90
CA GLY A 15 -7.39 -34.53 8.85
C GLY A 15 -7.94 -33.13 9.15
N LEU A 16 -8.37 -32.91 10.40
CA LEU A 16 -8.85 -31.62 10.85
C LEU A 16 -7.76 -30.54 10.88
N ALA A 17 -6.50 -30.91 11.14
CA ALA A 17 -5.36 -30.00 11.15
C ALA A 17 -4.83 -29.65 9.75
N VAL A 18 -5.05 -30.52 8.76
CA VAL A 18 -4.68 -30.24 7.36
C VAL A 18 -5.48 -29.09 6.78
N ILE A 19 -6.79 -29.02 7.08
CA ILE A 19 -7.68 -27.94 6.59
C ILE A 19 -7.16 -26.53 6.94
N PRO A 20 -6.88 -26.17 8.21
CA PRO A 20 -6.36 -24.85 8.55
C PRO A 20 -4.94 -24.64 8.02
N MET A 21 -4.11 -25.69 7.91
CA MET A 21 -2.78 -25.56 7.29
C MET A 21 -2.88 -25.17 5.82
N VAL A 22 -3.75 -25.82 5.05
CA VAL A 22 -3.99 -25.49 3.64
C VAL A 22 -4.56 -24.07 3.52
N TYR A 23 -5.52 -23.70 4.37
CA TYR A 23 -6.05 -22.34 4.41
C TYR A 23 -4.96 -21.29 4.70
N LEU A 24 -4.08 -21.56 5.67
CA LEU A 24 -2.96 -20.68 5.97
C LEU A 24 -2.03 -20.54 4.77
N THR A 25 -1.66 -21.64 4.09
CA THR A 25 -0.76 -21.57 2.93
C THR A 25 -1.33 -20.73 1.79
N PHE A 26 -2.63 -20.81 1.51
CA PHE A 26 -3.26 -20.01 0.45
C PHE A 26 -3.48 -18.54 0.83
N THR A 27 -3.58 -18.24 2.14
CA THR A 27 -3.85 -16.88 2.63
C THR A 27 -2.59 -16.14 3.11
N TRP A 28 -1.44 -16.82 3.12
CA TRP A 28 -0.20 -16.29 3.67
C TRP A 28 0.45 -15.21 2.79
N SER A 29 0.41 -15.36 1.47
CA SER A 29 0.99 -14.42 0.52
C SER A 29 0.16 -14.37 -0.77
N PRO A 30 -0.98 -13.65 -0.75
CA PRO A 30 -1.74 -13.43 -1.97
C PRO A 30 -0.96 -12.54 -2.95
N GLU A 31 -0.84 -12.96 -4.20
CA GLU A 31 -0.28 -12.14 -5.28
C GLU A 31 -1.15 -10.88 -5.47
N GLU A 32 -0.56 -9.70 -5.70
CA GLU A 32 -1.26 -8.43 -6.02
C GLU A 32 -2.60 -8.20 -5.28
N PRO A 33 -2.59 -8.12 -3.95
CA PRO A 33 -3.85 -8.21 -3.20
C PRO A 33 -4.58 -6.86 -3.08
N LEU A 34 -3.92 -5.78 -3.49
CA LEU A 34 -4.45 -4.42 -3.47
C LEU A 34 -4.44 -3.83 -4.87
N ARG A 35 -5.56 -3.24 -5.26
CA ARG A 35 -5.69 -2.35 -6.42
C ARG A 35 -5.96 -0.95 -5.92
N PHE A 36 -5.29 0.05 -6.51
CA PHE A 36 -5.58 1.44 -6.19
C PHE A 36 -6.28 2.08 -7.38
N ARG A 37 -7.22 2.97 -7.10
CA ARG A 37 -7.89 3.80 -8.08
C ARG A 37 -7.79 5.24 -7.62
N LEU A 38 -7.46 6.13 -8.54
CA LEU A 38 -7.42 7.55 -8.26
C LEU A 38 -8.66 8.18 -8.90
N ALA A 39 -9.40 8.97 -8.14
CA ALA A 39 -10.51 9.77 -8.62
C ALA A 39 -10.32 11.23 -8.18
N PRO A 40 -10.49 12.22 -9.08
CA PRO A 40 -10.52 13.62 -8.67
C PRO A 40 -11.77 13.87 -7.83
N VAL A 41 -11.65 14.62 -6.73
CA VAL A 41 -12.81 15.00 -5.91
C VAL A 41 -13.47 16.24 -6.54
N PRO A 42 -14.71 16.14 -7.07
CA PRO A 42 -15.35 17.27 -7.74
C PRO A 42 -15.62 18.41 -6.74
N GLY A 43 -15.37 19.65 -7.17
CA GLY A 43 -15.69 20.84 -6.39
C GLY A 43 -14.73 21.14 -5.23
N GLN A 44 -13.65 20.38 -5.07
CA GLN A 44 -12.67 20.56 -3.99
C GLN A 44 -11.27 20.91 -4.50
N SER A 45 -11.20 21.80 -5.49
CA SER A 45 -9.95 22.45 -5.92
C SER A 45 -9.85 23.80 -5.22
N HIS A 46 -8.85 23.97 -4.36
CA HIS A 46 -8.39 25.31 -4.02
C HIS A 46 -7.34 25.73 -5.06
N ALA A 47 -7.18 27.04 -5.29
CA ALA A 47 -6.38 27.59 -6.39
C ALA A 47 -4.99 26.94 -6.58
N ASP A 48 -4.38 26.46 -5.50
CA ASP A 48 -3.06 25.81 -5.51
C ASP A 48 -3.07 24.37 -4.97
N VAL A 49 -4.23 23.74 -4.72
CA VAL A 49 -4.32 22.39 -4.15
C VAL A 49 -5.45 21.59 -4.81
N LYS A 50 -5.07 20.52 -5.52
CA LYS A 50 -5.99 19.48 -6.00
C LYS A 50 -6.10 18.37 -4.96
N VAL A 51 -7.33 18.01 -4.62
CA VAL A 51 -7.62 16.88 -3.75
C VAL A 51 -8.00 15.66 -4.59
N TYR A 52 -7.26 14.58 -4.41
CA TYR A 52 -7.54 13.28 -5.02
C TYR A 52 -8.06 12.32 -3.96
N GLU A 53 -9.08 11.54 -4.33
CA GLU A 53 -9.53 10.39 -3.57
C GLU A 53 -8.89 9.14 -4.15
N VAL A 54 -8.26 8.36 -3.27
CA VAL A 54 -7.57 7.12 -3.61
C VAL A 54 -8.37 5.99 -3.01
N GLU A 55 -9.05 5.24 -3.86
CA GLU A 55 -9.72 4.01 -3.45
C GLU A 55 -8.69 2.89 -3.41
N VAL A 56 -8.55 2.28 -2.25
CA VAL A 56 -7.78 1.05 -2.05
C VAL A 56 -8.74 -0.11 -1.99
N VAL A 57 -8.70 -0.95 -3.02
CA VAL A 57 -9.57 -2.12 -3.20
C VAL A 57 -8.79 -3.37 -2.84
N ASN A 58 -9.27 -4.12 -1.85
CA ASN A 58 -8.78 -5.46 -1.56
C ASN A 58 -9.43 -6.45 -2.55
N THR A 59 -8.63 -7.13 -3.34
CA THR A 59 -9.12 -8.11 -4.33
C THR A 59 -9.31 -9.51 -3.76
N ARG A 60 -8.94 -9.72 -2.49
CA ARG A 60 -8.77 -11.06 -1.89
C ARG A 60 -9.82 -11.39 -0.82
N GLY A 61 -9.96 -12.70 -0.61
CA GLY A 61 -10.85 -13.34 0.37
C GLY A 61 -10.44 -13.15 1.84
N VAL A 62 -9.38 -12.38 2.11
CA VAL A 62 -8.85 -12.16 3.46
C VAL A 62 -8.67 -10.67 3.74
N PRO A 63 -8.92 -10.20 4.97
CA PRO A 63 -8.62 -8.82 5.32
C PRO A 63 -7.13 -8.53 5.22
N ILE A 64 -6.78 -7.33 4.77
CA ILE A 64 -5.41 -6.87 4.57
C ILE A 64 -5.19 -5.65 5.46
N ARG A 65 -3.99 -5.57 6.03
CA ARG A 65 -3.53 -4.42 6.79
C ARG A 65 -2.46 -3.69 5.98
N LEU A 66 -2.78 -2.50 5.51
CA LEU A 66 -1.88 -1.61 4.80
C LEU A 66 -1.15 -0.75 5.84
N TYR A 67 0.17 -0.86 5.97
CA TYR A 67 0.96 -0.12 6.96
C TYR A 67 1.46 1.22 6.44
N ASP A 68 1.94 1.20 5.21
CA ASP A 68 2.53 2.36 4.57
C ASP A 68 2.19 2.38 3.09
N GLY A 69 2.18 3.57 2.53
CA GLY A 69 1.92 3.83 1.14
C GLY A 69 2.59 5.13 0.78
N ILE A 70 3.48 5.09 -0.20
CA ILE A 70 4.17 6.26 -0.72
C ILE A 70 3.79 6.35 -2.18
N LEU A 71 3.11 7.44 -2.49
CA LEU A 71 2.82 7.87 -3.84
C LEU A 71 3.98 8.73 -4.32
N TRP A 72 4.63 8.36 -5.41
CA TRP A 72 5.59 9.22 -6.09
C TRP A 72 5.23 9.35 -7.55
N MET A 73 5.70 10.43 -8.17
CA MET A 73 5.55 10.63 -9.59
C MET A 73 6.89 10.35 -10.25
N ASP A 74 6.89 9.49 -11.27
CA ASP A 74 8.05 9.34 -12.12
C ASP A 74 7.93 10.35 -13.26
N PHE A 75 8.81 11.34 -13.23
CA PHE A 75 9.10 12.12 -14.40
C PHE A 75 9.90 11.19 -15.28
N GLY A 76 9.20 10.51 -16.20
CA GLY A 76 9.85 9.81 -17.30
C GLY A 76 10.97 10.70 -17.82
N ASN A 77 12.08 10.10 -18.26
CA ASN A 77 13.20 10.84 -18.82
C ASN A 77 12.74 11.52 -20.12
N ALA A 78 11.86 12.53 -20.03
CA ALA A 78 11.77 13.63 -20.95
C ALA A 78 13.19 14.16 -20.97
N SER A 79 13.91 13.70 -21.98
CA SER A 79 15.29 14.02 -22.22
C SER A 79 15.39 15.51 -22.07
N SER A 80 16.29 15.93 -21.20
CA SER A 80 16.75 17.30 -21.00
C SER A 80 17.12 17.93 -22.35
N ARG A 81 16.13 18.34 -23.12
CA ARG A 81 16.29 19.30 -24.20
C ARG A 81 16.24 20.65 -23.50
N GLY A 82 17.43 21.22 -23.38
CA GLY A 82 17.74 22.33 -22.50
C GLY A 82 16.75 23.47 -22.60
N ILE A 83 16.18 23.83 -21.45
CA ILE A 83 15.76 25.20 -21.19
C ILE A 83 16.55 25.62 -19.96
N SER A 84 17.66 26.30 -20.23
CA SER A 84 18.41 27.07 -19.26
C SER A 84 17.54 28.26 -18.83
N GLY A 85 16.76 28.09 -17.76
CA GLY A 85 15.97 29.14 -17.12
C GLY A 85 16.45 29.33 -15.68
N ALA A 86 16.75 30.57 -15.31
CA ALA A 86 17.38 30.98 -14.05
C ALA A 86 16.63 30.54 -12.77
N PRO A 87 17.33 30.35 -11.64
CA PRO A 87 16.71 29.99 -10.36
C PRO A 87 15.86 31.16 -9.82
N VAL A 88 14.54 30.97 -9.77
CA VAL A 88 13.63 31.88 -9.06
C VAL A 88 13.61 31.45 -7.59
N SER A 89 14.28 32.22 -6.75
CA SER A 89 14.17 32.16 -5.29
C SER A 89 12.81 32.73 -4.87
N SER A 90 11.87 31.86 -4.47
CA SER A 90 10.60 32.27 -3.86
C SER A 90 10.55 31.81 -2.39
N PRO A 91 10.15 32.66 -1.43
CA PRO A 91 10.16 32.34 -0.01
C PRO A 91 9.04 31.36 0.36
N ALA A 92 9.40 30.35 1.16
CA ALA A 92 8.51 29.29 1.61
C ALA A 92 7.34 29.82 2.46
N PRO A 93 6.08 29.48 2.17
CA PRO A 93 4.99 29.65 3.13
C PRO A 93 5.10 28.60 4.24
N ALA A 94 4.88 29.05 5.48
CA ALA A 94 4.92 28.22 6.68
C ALA A 94 3.88 27.08 6.66
N PRO A 95 4.15 25.91 7.23
CA PRO A 95 3.18 24.82 7.32
C PRO A 95 2.08 25.16 8.32
N PHE A 96 0.88 25.43 7.80
CA PHE A 96 -0.35 25.48 8.59
C PHE A 96 -0.86 24.05 8.80
N PHE A 97 -1.02 23.64 10.05
CA PHE A 97 -1.57 22.34 10.44
C PHE A 97 -3.02 22.49 10.88
N ALA A 98 -3.96 21.75 10.28
CA ALA A 98 -5.21 21.30 10.92
C ALA A 98 -6.05 20.33 10.06
N GLN A 99 -6.10 19.08 10.53
CA GLN A 99 -7.29 18.27 10.86
C GLN A 99 -7.85 17.27 9.83
N LEU A 100 -7.58 15.98 10.13
CA LEU A 100 -8.12 14.68 9.66
C LEU A 100 -9.60 14.74 9.20
N ASP A 101 -10.03 14.11 8.11
CA ASP A 101 -9.98 12.64 7.92
C ASP A 101 -8.93 12.15 6.90
N ILE A 102 -7.90 11.53 7.46
CA ILE A 102 -6.69 10.96 6.87
C ILE A 102 -5.87 11.97 6.07
N GLU A 103 -5.19 12.87 6.78
CA GLU A 103 -4.18 13.77 6.18
C GLU A 103 -2.96 12.95 5.74
N ALA A 104 -2.78 12.83 4.42
CA ALA A 104 -1.50 12.48 3.85
C ALA A 104 -0.44 13.50 4.32
N THR A 105 0.42 13.11 5.25
CA THR A 105 1.49 13.99 5.74
C THR A 105 2.52 14.13 4.64
N LEU A 106 2.82 15.36 4.22
CA LEU A 106 3.97 15.71 3.39
C LEU A 106 5.26 15.46 4.19
N SER A 107 5.68 14.20 4.31
CA SER A 107 7.05 13.90 4.71
C SER A 107 7.92 14.01 3.47
N GLY A 108 8.68 15.10 3.34
CA GLY A 108 9.71 15.22 2.32
C GLY A 108 10.74 14.11 2.49
N TRP A 109 10.53 12.99 1.82
CA TRP A 109 11.53 11.93 1.75
C TRP A 109 12.59 12.40 0.76
N SER A 110 13.70 12.94 1.26
CA SER A 110 14.89 13.14 0.43
C SER A 110 15.48 11.77 0.12
N SER A 111 15.45 11.37 -1.14
CA SER A 111 16.24 10.25 -1.64
C SER A 111 17.70 10.35 -1.19
N ARG A 112 18.39 9.20 -1.10
CA ARG A 112 19.83 9.06 -0.84
C ARG A 112 20.66 10.23 -1.44
N PRO A 113 21.66 10.76 -0.72
CA PRO A 113 22.54 11.79 -1.26
C PRO A 113 23.27 11.23 -2.49
N GLY A 114 22.92 11.73 -3.68
CA GLY A 114 23.51 11.30 -4.95
C GLY A 114 22.54 11.24 -6.14
N SER A 115 21.22 11.22 -5.92
CA SER A 115 20.22 11.34 -7.00
C SER A 115 19.62 12.73 -7.01
N ALA A 116 20.05 13.58 -7.94
CA ALA A 116 19.65 14.99 -8.06
C ALA A 116 18.21 15.22 -8.55
N LYS A 117 17.34 14.20 -8.55
CA LYS A 117 15.92 14.35 -8.86
C LYS A 117 15.13 14.29 -7.55
N SER A 118 14.70 15.46 -7.08
CA SER A 118 13.84 15.62 -5.91
C SER A 118 12.44 15.08 -6.23
N ALA A 119 12.26 13.76 -6.12
CA ALA A 119 10.94 13.14 -6.20
C ALA A 119 10.19 13.45 -4.91
N ARG A 120 9.12 14.24 -5.00
CA ARG A 120 8.20 14.45 -3.86
C ARG A 120 7.35 13.19 -3.69
N GLY A 121 7.46 12.57 -2.51
CA GLY A 121 6.63 11.46 -2.09
C GLY A 121 5.49 11.93 -1.19
N TYR A 122 4.28 11.43 -1.42
CA TYR A 122 3.11 11.67 -0.57
C TYR A 122 2.79 10.40 0.21
N ARG A 123 2.69 10.49 1.54
CA ARG A 123 2.42 9.33 2.40
C ARG A 123 0.92 9.13 2.61
N LEU A 124 0.42 7.93 2.37
CA LEU A 124 -1.02 7.61 2.40
C LEU A 124 -1.58 7.37 3.81
N LEU A 125 -0.75 7.09 4.82
CA LEU A 125 -1.21 6.57 6.11
C LEU A 125 -0.53 7.19 7.35
N PRO A 126 -1.29 7.54 8.40
CA PRO A 126 -0.78 8.15 9.64
C PRO A 126 -0.26 7.14 10.68
N GLY A 127 0.25 5.97 10.26
CA GLY A 127 1.11 5.13 11.11
C GLY A 127 0.45 4.00 11.93
N ARG A 128 -0.88 3.94 12.10
CA ARG A 128 -1.54 2.78 12.76
C ARG A 128 -1.88 1.61 11.85
N GLY A 129 -1.66 1.77 10.55
CA GLY A 129 -2.06 0.82 9.51
C GLY A 129 -3.57 0.79 9.29
N LEU A 130 -4.00 0.74 8.04
CA LEU A 130 -5.39 0.71 7.60
C LEU A 130 -5.82 -0.74 7.37
N VAL A 131 -6.92 -1.17 7.98
CA VAL A 131 -7.51 -2.50 7.73
C VAL A 131 -8.54 -2.40 6.61
N ILE A 132 -8.29 -3.11 5.53
CA ILE A 132 -9.15 -3.22 4.36
C ILE A 132 -9.84 -4.60 4.44
N PRO A 133 -11.18 -4.65 4.58
CA PRO A 133 -11.88 -5.91 4.72
C PRO A 133 -11.72 -6.78 3.46
N SER A 134 -12.00 -8.07 3.57
CA SER A 134 -12.00 -8.97 2.40
C SER A 134 -12.95 -8.45 1.33
N HIS A 135 -12.47 -8.41 0.08
CA HIS A 135 -13.19 -7.84 -1.06
C HIS A 135 -13.70 -6.40 -0.84
N GLY A 136 -13.12 -5.72 0.14
CA GLY A 136 -13.57 -4.42 0.60
C GLY A 136 -12.85 -3.26 -0.07
N VAL A 137 -13.45 -2.08 0.05
CA VAL A 137 -12.89 -0.82 -0.44
C VAL A 137 -12.69 0.13 0.74
N ARG A 138 -11.57 0.84 0.75
CA ARG A 138 -11.31 1.97 1.65
C ARG A 138 -10.88 3.16 0.81
N THR A 139 -11.39 4.35 1.11
CA THR A 139 -10.95 5.57 0.45
C THR A 139 -10.03 6.38 1.34
N CYS A 140 -8.99 6.95 0.73
CA CYS A 140 -8.02 7.83 1.37
C CYS A 140 -7.94 9.12 0.57
N ARG A 141 -7.83 10.28 1.22
CA ARG A 141 -7.68 11.55 0.51
C ARG A 141 -6.22 11.98 0.49
N ILE A 142 -5.77 12.44 -0.67
CA ILE A 142 -4.44 13.01 -0.86
C ILE A 142 -4.60 14.43 -1.36
N ARG A 143 -3.89 15.35 -0.73
CA ARG A 143 -3.79 16.74 -1.19
C ARG A 143 -2.50 16.88 -1.99
N MET A 144 -2.61 17.29 -3.24
CA MET A 144 -1.49 17.55 -4.15
C MET A 144 -1.48 19.02 -4.53
N LEU A 145 -0.31 19.65 -4.54
CA LEU A 145 -0.19 21.07 -4.88
C LEU A 145 -0.35 21.27 -6.41
N GLU A 146 -1.34 22.08 -6.79
CA GLU A 146 -1.64 22.53 -8.15
C GLU A 146 -0.55 23.53 -8.57
N GLY A 147 0.51 23.00 -9.16
CA GLY A 147 1.73 23.78 -9.44
C GLY A 147 2.95 22.90 -9.65
N ASP A 148 2.88 21.65 -9.16
CA ASP A 148 3.91 20.65 -9.50
C ASP A 148 3.89 20.28 -11.01
N GLY A 149 2.91 20.73 -11.80
CA GLY A 149 2.90 20.62 -13.27
C GLY A 149 2.83 19.19 -13.83
N VAL A 150 2.79 18.19 -12.95
CA VAL A 150 3.08 16.78 -13.27
C VAL A 150 1.92 16.05 -13.91
N ILE A 151 0.70 16.39 -13.50
CA ILE A 151 -0.50 15.68 -13.99
C ILE A 151 -0.82 16.17 -15.39
N SER A 152 -0.73 17.48 -15.65
CA SER A 152 -1.00 18.04 -16.99
C SER A 152 -0.02 17.61 -18.10
N GLN A 153 1.05 16.87 -17.80
CA GLN A 153 2.13 16.54 -18.75
C GLN A 153 2.31 15.03 -19.01
N GLY A 154 1.38 14.15 -18.64
CA GLY A 154 1.53 12.73 -18.91
C GLY A 154 2.44 12.00 -17.92
N GLY A 155 2.56 12.49 -16.69
CA GLY A 155 3.39 11.88 -15.65
C GLY A 155 2.85 10.51 -15.21
N HIS A 156 3.73 9.54 -14.98
CA HIS A 156 3.32 8.26 -14.40
C HIS A 156 3.26 8.37 -12.88
N LEU A 157 2.09 8.07 -12.33
CA LEU A 157 1.89 8.00 -10.90
C LEU A 157 2.26 6.60 -10.42
N ARG A 158 3.10 6.48 -9.40
CA ARG A 158 3.52 5.19 -8.86
C ARG A 158 3.21 5.12 -7.38
N ILE A 159 2.73 3.97 -6.94
CA ILE A 159 2.49 3.71 -5.52
C ILE A 159 3.37 2.56 -5.11
N ARG A 160 4.22 2.79 -4.10
CA ARG A 160 4.76 1.71 -3.30
C ARG A 160 4.02 1.62 -2.01
N TYR A 161 3.74 0.41 -1.62
CA TYR A 161 2.97 0.17 -0.42
C TYR A 161 3.50 -1.03 0.32
N LEU A 162 3.33 -1.00 1.63
CA LEU A 162 3.67 -2.09 2.54
C LEU A 162 2.39 -2.61 3.15
N TRP A 163 2.15 -3.90 2.99
CA TRP A 163 0.94 -4.56 3.50
C TRP A 163 1.28 -5.90 4.15
N ILE A 164 0.31 -6.44 4.89
CA ILE A 164 0.34 -7.81 5.41
C ILE A 164 -1.09 -8.37 5.45
N SER A 165 -1.26 -9.68 5.25
CA SER A 165 -2.55 -10.31 5.49
C SER A 165 -2.88 -10.33 6.99
N GLN A 166 -4.16 -10.21 7.34
CA GLN A 166 -4.60 -10.20 8.74
C GLN A 166 -4.20 -11.48 9.50
N PRO A 167 -4.31 -12.71 8.94
CA PRO A 167 -3.83 -13.92 9.62
C PRO A 167 -2.34 -13.83 9.96
N ARG A 168 -1.50 -13.42 8.99
CA ARG A 168 -0.05 -13.29 9.20
C ARG A 168 0.28 -12.21 10.24
N HIS A 169 -0.45 -11.09 10.25
CA HIS A 169 -0.30 -10.06 11.29
C HIS A 169 -0.62 -10.58 12.69
N LEU A 170 -1.72 -11.33 12.84
CA LEU A 170 -2.12 -11.91 14.12
C LEU A 170 -1.12 -12.97 14.58
N THR A 171 -0.68 -13.86 13.69
CA THR A 171 0.36 -14.87 14.01
C THR A 171 1.67 -14.21 14.42
N SER A 172 2.10 -13.16 13.70
CA SER A 172 3.31 -12.39 14.04
C SER A 172 3.17 -11.70 15.41
N SER A 173 2.02 -11.08 15.68
CA SER A 173 1.74 -10.41 16.95
C SER A 173 1.72 -11.41 18.12
N ALA A 174 1.07 -12.57 17.94
CA ALA A 174 1.04 -13.64 18.93
C ALA A 174 2.46 -14.19 19.19
N MET A 175 3.24 -14.44 18.14
CA MET A 175 4.62 -14.94 18.26
C MET A 175 5.53 -13.92 18.97
N SER A 176 5.37 -12.63 18.66
CA SER A 176 6.07 -11.53 19.33
C SER A 176 5.74 -11.50 20.83
N TRP A 177 4.45 -11.60 21.18
CA TRP A 177 3.99 -11.67 22.56
C TRP A 177 4.56 -12.90 23.30
N ILE A 178 4.53 -14.09 22.69
CA ILE A 178 5.12 -15.31 23.28
C ILE A 178 6.61 -15.08 23.53
N ARG A 179 7.34 -14.54 22.56
CA ARG A 179 8.78 -14.30 22.69
C ARG A 179 9.13 -13.28 23.77
N GLN A 180 8.29 -12.25 23.95
CA GLN A 180 8.47 -11.28 25.03
C GLN A 180 8.32 -11.92 26.42
N ARG A 181 7.41 -12.89 26.56
CA ARG A 181 7.13 -13.58 27.83
C ARG A 181 7.90 -14.89 28.05
N ALA A 182 8.52 -15.44 27.01
CA ALA A 182 9.24 -16.70 27.11
C ALA A 182 10.52 -16.58 27.96
N PRO A 183 10.90 -17.63 28.71
CA PRO A 183 12.17 -17.68 29.42
C PRO A 183 13.35 -17.59 28.45
N ALA A 184 14.49 -17.10 28.93
CA ALA A 184 15.69 -16.87 28.11
C ALA A 184 16.15 -18.12 27.35
N SER A 185 15.97 -19.31 27.92
CA SER A 185 16.29 -20.60 27.29
C SER A 185 15.44 -20.91 26.05
N LEU A 186 14.21 -20.39 25.97
CA LEU A 186 13.30 -20.63 24.84
C LEU A 186 13.38 -19.56 23.77
N LYS A 187 13.78 -18.32 24.11
CA LYS A 187 13.91 -17.21 23.14
C LYS A 187 14.70 -17.54 21.86
N PRO A 188 15.84 -18.25 21.89
CA PRO A 188 16.58 -18.59 20.67
C PRO A 188 15.91 -19.69 19.82
N ARG A 189 14.96 -20.44 20.39
CA ARG A 189 14.23 -21.51 19.68
C ARG A 189 12.93 -21.03 19.04
N LEU A 190 12.44 -19.85 19.42
CA LEU A 190 11.21 -19.30 18.88
C LEU A 190 11.46 -18.73 17.48
N PRO A 191 10.63 -19.08 16.48
CA PRO A 191 10.79 -18.55 15.14
C PRO A 191 10.57 -17.03 15.17
N MET A 192 11.49 -16.30 14.54
CA MET A 192 11.32 -14.88 14.31
C MET A 192 10.61 -14.70 12.97
N LEU A 193 9.29 -14.47 13.02
CA LEU A 193 8.55 -14.05 11.85
C LEU A 193 9.03 -12.64 11.48
N LYS A 194 9.95 -12.59 10.52
CA LYS A 194 10.28 -11.32 9.86
C LYS A 194 9.01 -10.91 9.11
N LEU A 195 8.52 -9.71 9.42
CA LEU A 195 7.77 -8.96 8.43
C LEU A 195 8.79 -8.61 7.34
N GLU A 196 9.09 -9.58 6.47
CA GLU A 196 9.72 -9.23 5.21
C GLU A 196 8.77 -8.28 4.51
N ASP A 197 9.32 -7.15 4.04
CA ASP A 197 8.57 -6.14 3.32
C ASP A 197 7.93 -6.80 2.10
N GLU A 198 6.66 -7.22 2.22
CA GLU A 198 5.79 -7.48 1.09
C GLU A 198 5.47 -6.11 0.48
N SER A 199 6.49 -5.51 -0.14
CA SER A 199 6.38 -4.22 -0.81
C SER A 199 5.97 -4.47 -2.25
N GLY A 200 4.78 -4.03 -2.62
CA GLY A 200 4.36 -3.95 -4.01
C GLY A 200 4.75 -2.58 -4.58
N THR A 201 5.03 -2.53 -5.88
CA THR A 201 5.05 -1.29 -6.65
C THR A 201 4.00 -1.43 -7.75
N VAL A 202 3.11 -0.45 -7.87
CA VAL A 202 2.13 -0.39 -8.96
C VAL A 202 2.34 0.91 -9.72
N ASP A 203 2.44 0.77 -11.04
CA ASP A 203 2.60 1.86 -11.99
C ASP A 203 1.24 2.23 -12.59
N TYR A 204 0.86 3.50 -12.48
CA TYR A 204 -0.34 4.06 -13.10
C TYR A 204 0.07 4.93 -14.29
N GLN A 205 -0.63 4.76 -15.40
CA GLN A 205 -0.52 5.59 -16.59
C GLN A 205 -1.79 6.43 -16.72
N GLU A 206 -1.64 7.71 -17.03
CA GLU A 206 -2.71 8.71 -16.99
C GLU A 206 -3.89 8.41 -17.93
N GLU A 207 -3.66 7.71 -19.04
CA GLU A 207 -4.74 7.27 -19.96
C GLU A 207 -5.82 6.40 -19.29
N GLN A 208 -5.52 5.79 -18.13
CA GLN A 208 -6.52 5.05 -17.33
C GLN A 208 -7.30 5.92 -16.33
N LEU A 209 -6.85 7.14 -16.02
CA LEU A 209 -7.55 8.06 -15.11
C LEU A 209 -8.71 8.82 -15.81
N GLU A 210 -8.60 9.11 -17.11
CA GLU A 210 -9.63 9.86 -17.85
C GLU A 210 -10.81 9.01 -18.33
N SER A 211 -10.72 7.68 -18.23
CA SER A 211 -11.78 6.75 -18.69
C SER A 211 -12.90 6.54 -17.66
N ALA A 212 -13.44 7.62 -17.11
CA ALA A 212 -14.74 7.60 -16.44
C ALA A 212 -15.75 8.54 -17.13
N PRO A 213 -16.30 8.15 -18.29
CA PRO A 213 -17.62 8.60 -18.71
C PRO A 213 -18.62 7.43 -18.66
N GLY A 214 -19.86 7.73 -18.29
CA GLY A 214 -20.91 6.74 -18.05
C GLY A 214 -21.17 5.78 -19.21
N MET A 215 -21.66 4.59 -18.83
CA MET A 215 -22.28 3.55 -19.67
C MET A 215 -21.47 3.05 -20.89
N GLY A 216 -21.03 1.79 -20.82
CA GLY A 216 -20.87 0.96 -22.02
C GLY A 216 -19.57 0.19 -22.14
N GLN A 217 -19.66 -1.09 -21.80
CA GLN A 217 -18.80 -2.21 -22.23
C GLN A 217 -17.34 -2.22 -21.79
N GLY A 218 -17.01 -3.33 -21.12
CA GLY A 218 -15.76 -3.55 -20.41
C GLY A 218 -14.53 -3.68 -21.31
N ARG A 219 -13.42 -3.27 -20.72
CA ARG A 219 -12.11 -3.89 -20.98
C ARG A 219 -11.32 -3.92 -19.68
N VAL A 220 -10.85 -5.11 -19.35
CA VAL A 220 -10.02 -5.42 -18.20
C VAL A 220 -8.63 -4.84 -18.45
N ALA A 221 -8.14 -4.01 -17.53
CA ALA A 221 -6.76 -3.56 -17.53
C ALA A 221 -5.83 -4.69 -17.07
N THR A 222 -4.81 -4.95 -17.89
CA THR A 222 -3.73 -5.90 -17.63
C THR A 222 -2.68 -5.22 -16.76
N THR A 223 -2.45 -5.74 -15.55
CA THR A 223 -1.24 -5.44 -14.78
C THR A 223 -0.06 -6.00 -15.59
N SER A 224 0.81 -5.13 -16.12
CA SER A 224 2.07 -5.55 -16.73
C SER A 224 3.14 -5.61 -15.65
N VAL A 225 3.53 -6.81 -15.24
CA VAL A 225 4.70 -7.05 -14.39
C VAL A 225 5.79 -7.70 -15.25
N ARG A 226 7.01 -7.16 -15.18
CA ARG A 226 8.24 -7.82 -15.62
C ARG A 226 8.76 -8.72 -14.53
#